data_AF-A0A8J5XF27-F1
#
_entry.id   AF-A0A8J5XF27-F1
#
_cell.length_a   1.000
_cell.length_b   1.000
_cell.length_c   1.000
_cell.angle_alpha   90.00
_cell.angle_beta   90.00
_cell.angle_gamma   90.00
#
_symmetry.space_group_name_H-M   'P 1'
#
loop_
_entity.id
_entity.type
_entity.pdbx_description
1 polymer ?
#
loop_
_entity_poly.entity_id
_entity_poly.type
_entity_poly.pdbx_seq_one_letter_code
_entity_poly.pdbx_strand_id
1 'polypeptide(L)'
;MPRVVALRLAVAAAACALLVRGDLMVKQHSTPKSLLSKVPVFLLTNEGGQPYLTQGKDGDQLGQMFLFLRDAQNALEVLKNMPGASDARMWKTDLHRAMRMAQRNAKSGLVNSEGREMRMLMRLHPHDRQRTNARVVFLRQGQLFRKPPEVPVFYAEGLVAEKRCGAVVPLFFAKEELDRVWSRMALRSGGAMPPAPKVTVTSLGEVLQTVDKDPSVRVDFYVNDNTLDWIKAQRPAGKARIFRPRRF
;
A
#
# COMPACT_ATOMS: atom_id res chain seq x y z
N MET A 1 -12.21 18.26 6.95
CA MET A 1 -12.19 16.84 6.48
C MET A 1 -11.17 15.93 7.17
N PRO A 2 -9.88 16.27 7.37
CA PRO A 2 -8.92 15.37 8.04
C PRO A 2 -9.28 15.04 9.50
N ARG A 3 -9.91 15.98 10.23
CA ARG A 3 -10.42 15.75 11.59
C ARG A 3 -11.44 14.60 11.70
N VAL A 4 -12.24 14.34 10.66
CA VAL A 4 -13.28 13.28 10.70
C VAL A 4 -12.65 11.90 10.52
N VAL A 5 -11.61 11.77 9.68
CA VAL A 5 -10.85 10.53 9.51
C VAL A 5 -10.02 10.23 10.75
N ALA A 6 -9.34 11.24 11.31
CA ALA A 6 -8.63 11.13 12.58
C ALA A 6 -9.56 10.72 13.72
N LEU A 7 -10.73 11.36 13.84
CA LEU A 7 -11.73 11.02 14.86
C LEU A 7 -12.27 9.59 14.67
N ARG A 8 -12.51 9.14 13.43
CA ARG A 8 -12.97 7.76 13.17
C ARG A 8 -11.89 6.70 13.40
N LEU A 9 -10.63 6.99 13.08
CA LEU A 9 -9.49 6.10 13.38
C LEU A 9 -9.21 6.06 14.89
N ALA A 10 -9.32 7.19 15.59
CA ALA A 10 -9.18 7.27 17.04
C ALA A 10 -10.33 6.58 17.79
N VAL A 11 -11.57 6.76 17.34
CA VAL A 11 -12.76 6.07 17.91
C VAL A 11 -12.71 4.56 17.65
N ALA A 12 -12.20 4.12 16.49
CA ALA A 12 -11.99 2.69 16.21
C ALA A 12 -10.97 2.04 17.16
N ALA A 13 -9.97 2.78 17.63
CA ALA A 13 -9.00 2.30 18.61
C ALA A 13 -9.53 2.33 20.06
N ALA A 14 -10.44 3.25 20.39
CA ALA A 14 -10.95 3.44 21.75
C ALA A 14 -12.02 2.41 22.18
N ALA A 15 -12.64 1.68 21.26
CA ALA A 15 -13.78 0.80 21.54
C ALA A 15 -13.41 -0.62 22.05
N CYS A 16 -12.13 -0.96 22.22
CA CYS A 16 -11.74 -2.33 22.61
C CYS A 16 -10.54 -2.33 23.58
N ALA A 17 -10.76 -1.76 24.77
CA ALA A 17 -9.86 -1.95 25.91
C ALA A 17 -10.36 -3.13 26.75
N LEU A 18 -10.10 -4.37 26.30
CA LEU A 18 -10.00 -5.51 27.21
C LEU A 18 -8.52 -5.82 27.44
N LEU A 19 -8.15 -5.83 28.72
CA LEU A 19 -6.81 -5.74 29.29
C LEU A 19 -5.92 -6.97 29.05
N VAL A 20 -4.67 -6.75 28.65
CA VAL A 20 -3.49 -7.46 29.20
C VAL A 20 -2.32 -6.48 29.32
N ARG A 21 -1.78 -6.33 30.54
CA ARG A 21 -0.60 -5.50 30.86
C ARG A 21 0.70 -6.24 30.52
N GLY A 22 1.68 -5.50 30.02
CA GLY A 22 3.09 -5.88 29.95
C GLY A 22 3.97 -4.63 29.86
N ASP A 23 4.97 -4.55 30.74
CA ASP A 23 5.81 -3.38 31.02
C ASP A 23 6.84 -3.03 29.91
N LEU A 24 7.18 -1.72 29.89
CA LEU A 24 8.40 -1.05 29.40
C LEU A 24 8.67 -0.81 27.89
N MET A 25 8.47 0.47 27.53
CA MET A 25 9.22 1.38 26.63
C MET A 25 9.81 0.87 25.30
N VAL A 26 9.21 1.32 24.18
CA VAL A 26 9.85 2.20 23.17
C VAL A 26 8.75 3.07 22.52
N LYS A 27 8.89 4.40 22.53
CA LYS A 27 8.11 5.33 21.69
C LYS A 27 8.53 5.17 20.22
N GLN A 28 8.18 4.06 19.58
CA GLN A 28 8.14 4.05 18.11
C GLN A 28 6.78 4.56 17.67
N HIS A 29 6.65 5.88 17.60
CA HIS A 29 5.65 6.46 16.72
C HIS A 29 5.93 5.92 15.31
N SER A 30 4.93 5.32 14.68
CA SER A 30 5.05 4.91 13.28
C SER A 30 5.16 6.18 12.43
N THR A 31 6.38 6.60 12.13
CA THR A 31 6.59 7.68 11.14
C THR A 31 6.00 7.23 9.81
N PRO A 32 5.51 8.16 8.95
CA PRO A 32 5.03 7.81 7.62
C PRO A 32 6.01 6.93 6.83
N LYS A 33 7.32 7.18 6.98
CA LYS A 33 8.38 6.34 6.43
C LYS A 33 8.28 4.88 6.90
N SER A 34 8.25 4.64 8.21
CA SER A 34 8.22 3.28 8.77
C SER A 34 6.94 2.50 8.39
N LEU A 35 5.82 3.20 8.27
CA LEU A 35 4.54 2.65 7.84
C LEU A 35 4.62 2.22 6.36
N LEU A 36 5.13 3.11 5.50
CA LEU A 36 5.22 2.90 4.06
C LEU A 36 6.30 1.88 3.66
N SER A 37 7.41 1.80 4.39
CA SER A 37 8.50 0.86 4.07
C SER A 37 8.11 -0.62 4.20
N LYS A 38 6.98 -0.94 4.83
CA LYS A 38 6.46 -2.31 4.95
C LYS A 38 5.67 -2.75 3.72
N VAL A 39 5.14 -1.80 2.94
CA VAL A 39 4.26 -2.09 1.82
C VAL A 39 5.12 -2.33 0.57
N PRO A 40 5.11 -3.53 -0.01
CA PRO A 40 5.84 -3.81 -1.24
C PRO A 40 5.19 -3.10 -2.43
N VAL A 41 6.03 -2.65 -3.35
CA VAL A 41 5.64 -2.08 -4.63
C VAL A 41 6.47 -2.71 -5.73
N PHE A 42 5.83 -3.00 -6.85
CA PHE A 42 6.44 -3.69 -7.98
C PHE A 42 6.56 -2.72 -9.16
N LEU A 43 7.71 -2.74 -9.82
CA LEU A 43 7.97 -2.01 -11.06
C LEU A 43 8.37 -3.00 -12.13
N LEU A 44 8.06 -2.68 -13.38
CA LEU A 44 8.57 -3.42 -14.53
C LEU A 44 9.79 -2.69 -15.05
N THR A 45 10.92 -3.37 -15.09
CA THR A 45 12.22 -2.80 -15.47
C THR A 45 12.92 -3.71 -16.47
N ASN A 46 13.80 -3.14 -17.28
CA ASN A 46 14.70 -3.88 -18.15
C ASN A 46 15.84 -4.56 -17.35
N GLU A 47 16.77 -5.22 -18.05
CA GLU A 47 17.91 -5.88 -17.42
C GLU A 47 18.92 -4.94 -16.73
N GLY A 48 18.89 -3.65 -17.08
CA GLY A 48 19.64 -2.58 -16.41
C GLY A 48 18.94 -2.01 -15.17
N GLY A 49 17.69 -2.41 -14.90
CA GLY A 49 16.89 -1.86 -13.79
C GLY A 49 16.22 -0.51 -14.11
N GLN A 50 16.20 -0.11 -15.39
CA GLN A 50 15.48 1.07 -15.84
C GLN A 50 13.99 0.71 -16.03
N PRO A 51 13.04 1.51 -15.52
CA PRO A 51 11.62 1.25 -15.69
C PRO A 51 11.19 1.32 -17.16
N TYR A 52 10.28 0.43 -17.57
CA TYR A 52 9.58 0.61 -18.84
C TYR A 52 8.57 1.75 -18.72
N LEU A 53 8.52 2.58 -19.75
CA LEU A 53 7.71 3.79 -19.81
C LEU A 53 6.69 3.68 -20.94
N THR A 54 5.47 4.13 -20.67
CA THR A 54 4.41 4.27 -21.66
C THR A 54 4.19 5.75 -21.97
N GLN A 55 3.74 6.08 -23.19
CA GLN A 55 3.35 7.46 -23.50
C GLN A 55 2.05 7.83 -22.77
N GLY A 56 2.08 8.96 -22.06
CA GLY A 56 0.92 9.61 -21.47
C GLY A 56 0.19 10.50 -22.47
N LYS A 57 -0.95 11.03 -22.05
CA LYS A 57 -1.86 11.82 -22.90
C LYS A 57 -1.23 13.10 -23.46
N ASP A 58 -0.30 13.71 -22.72
CA ASP A 58 0.33 14.99 -23.06
C ASP A 58 1.76 14.82 -23.61
N GLY A 59 2.13 13.59 -24.01
CA GLY A 59 3.50 13.22 -24.36
C GLY A 59 4.37 12.87 -23.15
N ASP A 60 3.97 13.18 -21.90
CA ASP A 60 4.74 12.76 -20.72
C ASP A 60 5.00 11.24 -20.71
N GLN A 61 6.20 10.83 -20.30
CA GLN A 61 6.55 9.42 -20.15
C GLN A 61 6.06 8.91 -18.79
N LEU A 62 5.24 7.87 -18.78
CA LEU A 62 4.62 7.32 -17.60
C LEU A 62 5.26 5.99 -17.21
N GLY A 63 5.87 5.95 -16.02
CA GLY A 63 6.28 4.70 -15.38
C GLY A 63 5.24 4.23 -14.39
N GLN A 64 4.85 2.97 -14.47
CA GLN A 64 3.82 2.38 -13.61
C GLN A 64 4.43 1.61 -12.43
N MET A 65 3.82 1.76 -11.26
CA MET A 65 4.20 1.09 -10.02
C MET A 65 2.99 0.36 -9.44
N PHE A 66 3.08 -0.94 -9.22
CA PHE A 66 1.96 -1.77 -8.83
C PHE A 66 2.00 -2.08 -7.33
N LEU A 67 0.88 -1.87 -6.64
CA LEU A 67 0.71 -2.29 -5.24
C LEU A 67 0.40 -3.79 -5.12
N PHE A 68 -0.12 -4.38 -6.19
CA PHE A 68 -0.59 -5.76 -6.22
C PHE A 68 0.29 -6.60 -7.12
N LEU A 69 0.79 -7.69 -6.56
CA LEU A 69 1.69 -8.62 -7.26
C LEU A 69 1.07 -9.16 -8.55
N ARG A 70 -0.22 -9.53 -8.51
CA ARG A 70 -0.91 -10.12 -9.66
C ARG A 70 -1.01 -9.15 -10.83
N ASP A 71 -1.30 -7.87 -10.56
CA ASP A 71 -1.36 -6.84 -11.60
C ASP A 71 0.02 -6.67 -12.26
N ALA A 72 1.09 -6.64 -11.44
CA ALA A 72 2.45 -6.56 -11.94
C ALA A 72 2.84 -7.79 -12.78
N GLN A 73 2.43 -8.99 -12.38
CA GLN A 73 2.68 -10.23 -13.12
C GLN A 73 1.95 -10.23 -14.48
N ASN A 74 0.67 -9.87 -14.49
CA ASN A 74 -0.11 -9.77 -15.72
C ASN A 74 0.51 -8.72 -16.66
N ALA A 75 0.89 -7.55 -16.14
CA ALA A 75 1.53 -6.50 -16.92
C ALA A 75 2.91 -6.94 -17.45
N LEU A 76 3.68 -7.71 -16.68
CA LEU A 76 4.95 -8.28 -17.12
C LEU A 76 4.76 -9.28 -18.27
N GLU A 77 3.75 -10.14 -18.19
CA GLU A 77 3.45 -11.12 -19.24
C GLU A 77 3.12 -10.42 -20.56
N VAL A 78 2.25 -9.40 -20.51
CA VAL A 78 1.92 -8.59 -21.69
C VAL A 78 3.16 -7.89 -22.23
N LEU A 79 3.99 -7.30 -21.35
CA LEU A 79 5.20 -6.59 -21.74
C LEU A 79 6.23 -7.50 -22.42
N LYS A 80 6.44 -8.72 -21.92
CA LYS A 80 7.38 -9.68 -22.51
C LYS A 80 7.00 -10.12 -23.92
N ASN A 81 5.72 -10.03 -24.27
CA ASN A 81 5.23 -10.32 -25.62
C ASN A 81 5.38 -9.13 -26.58
N MET A 82 5.84 -7.96 -26.10
CA MET A 82 6.11 -6.80 -26.96
C MET A 82 7.52 -6.89 -27.58
N PRO A 83 7.68 -6.53 -28.86
CA PRO A 83 9.01 -6.43 -29.48
C PRO A 83 9.93 -5.50 -28.68
N GLY A 84 11.15 -5.95 -28.39
CA GLY A 84 12.17 -5.15 -27.69
C GLY A 84 12.03 -5.08 -26.16
N ALA A 85 11.16 -5.90 -25.56
CA ALA A 85 10.98 -5.97 -24.10
C ALA A 85 11.12 -7.40 -23.54
N SER A 86 11.85 -8.28 -24.24
CA SER A 86 12.10 -9.66 -23.80
C SER A 86 12.91 -9.75 -22.50
N ASP A 87 13.74 -8.74 -22.23
CA ASP A 87 14.54 -8.60 -21.02
C ASP A 87 13.75 -8.02 -19.82
N ALA A 88 12.44 -7.82 -20.00
CA ALA A 88 11.60 -7.29 -18.95
C ALA A 88 11.55 -8.20 -17.72
N ARG A 89 11.67 -7.57 -16.55
CA ARG A 89 11.60 -8.23 -15.25
C ARG A 89 10.89 -7.37 -14.23
N MET A 90 10.37 -8.02 -13.21
CA MET A 90 9.74 -7.35 -12.08
C MET A 90 10.77 -7.00 -11.02
N TRP A 91 10.88 -5.71 -10.70
CA TRP A 91 11.69 -5.20 -9.61
C TRP A 91 10.83 -4.84 -8.41
N LYS A 92 11.25 -5.26 -7.20
CA LYS A 92 10.53 -4.99 -5.96
C LYS A 92 11.21 -3.87 -5.17
N THR A 93 10.42 -2.88 -4.80
CA THR A 93 10.77 -1.81 -3.85
C THR A 93 9.73 -1.73 -2.73
N ASP A 94 9.87 -0.76 -1.83
CA ASP A 94 8.86 -0.38 -0.85
C ASP A 94 8.11 0.90 -1.26
N LEU A 95 6.92 1.10 -0.67
CA LEU A 95 6.03 2.22 -0.98
C LEU A 95 6.62 3.56 -0.59
N HIS A 96 7.48 3.63 0.43
CA HIS A 96 8.16 4.89 0.78
C HIS A 96 9.07 5.34 -0.37
N ARG A 97 9.88 4.42 -0.91
CA ARG A 97 10.73 4.70 -2.08
C ARG A 97 9.90 5.00 -3.33
N ALA A 98 8.82 4.25 -3.56
CA ALA A 98 7.91 4.49 -4.68
C ALA A 98 7.28 5.90 -4.63
N MET A 99 6.82 6.34 -3.46
CA MET A 99 6.26 7.69 -3.29
C MET A 99 7.30 8.77 -3.56
N ARG A 100 8.56 8.58 -3.15
CA ARG A 100 9.64 9.51 -3.51
C ARG A 100 9.94 9.53 -5.00
N MET A 101 9.80 8.38 -5.69
CA MET A 101 9.94 8.32 -7.15
C MET A 101 8.79 9.09 -7.83
N ALA A 102 7.56 8.94 -7.34
CA ALA A 102 6.39 9.67 -7.86
C ALA A 102 6.47 11.18 -7.65
N GLN A 103 7.14 11.64 -6.59
CA GLN A 103 7.34 13.06 -6.30
C GLN A 103 8.45 13.70 -7.14
N ARG A 104 9.31 12.90 -7.79
CA ARG A 104 10.37 13.43 -8.65
C ARG A 104 9.78 13.75 -10.02
N ASN A 105 9.79 15.04 -10.36
CA ASN A 105 9.55 15.49 -11.73
C ASN A 105 10.86 15.40 -12.50
N ALA A 106 11.20 14.20 -12.98
CA ALA A 106 12.40 14.01 -13.79
C ALA A 106 12.15 14.48 -15.23
N LYS A 107 13.12 15.19 -15.81
CA LYS A 107 13.14 15.51 -17.23
C LYS A 107 13.33 14.21 -18.02
N SER A 108 12.55 13.99 -19.08
CA SER A 108 12.72 12.81 -19.93
C SER A 108 13.90 12.95 -20.91
N GLY A 109 14.36 14.18 -21.14
CA GLY A 109 15.32 14.49 -22.22
C GLY A 109 14.69 14.52 -23.61
N LEU A 110 13.37 14.36 -23.71
CA LEU A 110 12.61 14.44 -24.95
C LEU A 110 11.76 15.71 -24.98
N VAL A 111 11.41 16.12 -26.18
CA VAL A 111 10.60 17.30 -26.45
C VAL A 111 9.40 16.87 -27.29
N ASN A 112 8.21 17.38 -26.96
CA ASN A 112 7.01 17.08 -27.73
C ASN A 112 6.96 17.91 -29.04
N SER A 113 5.93 17.69 -29.85
CA SER A 113 5.72 18.41 -31.13
C SER A 113 5.57 19.92 -30.98
N GLU A 114 5.28 20.42 -29.78
CA GLU A 114 5.13 21.84 -29.48
C GLU A 114 6.42 22.47 -28.90
N GLY A 115 7.53 21.72 -28.89
CA GLY A 115 8.79 22.21 -28.32
C GLY A 115 8.85 22.20 -26.79
N ARG A 116 7.87 21.57 -26.10
CA ARG A 116 7.87 21.46 -24.64
C ARG A 116 8.62 20.22 -24.16
N GLU A 117 9.44 20.41 -23.12
CA GLU A 117 10.16 19.31 -22.46
C GLU A 117 9.17 18.32 -21.83
N MET A 118 9.26 17.06 -22.24
CA MET A 118 8.45 15.98 -21.70
C MET A 118 9.01 15.57 -20.33
N ARG A 119 8.12 15.14 -19.43
CA ARG A 119 8.51 14.69 -18.09
C ARG A 119 8.35 13.19 -17.96
N MET A 120 9.18 12.60 -17.12
CA MET A 120 9.00 11.25 -16.63
C MET A 120 8.23 11.29 -15.32
N LEU A 121 7.03 10.72 -15.32
CA LEU A 121 6.16 10.64 -14.14
C LEU A 121 5.99 9.20 -13.70
N MET A 122 6.36 8.92 -12.45
CA MET A 122 6.09 7.62 -11.83
C MET A 122 4.75 7.67 -11.10
N ARG A 123 3.85 6.72 -11.38
CA ARG A 123 2.52 6.68 -10.74
C ARG A 123 2.19 5.29 -10.22
N LEU A 124 1.42 5.24 -9.14
CA LEU A 124 0.83 4.00 -8.67
C LEU A 124 -0.28 3.58 -9.63
N HIS A 125 -0.24 2.34 -10.08
CA HIS A 125 -1.27 1.76 -10.92
C HIS A 125 -2.54 1.56 -10.09
N PRO A 126 -3.70 2.09 -10.53
CA PRO A 126 -4.96 1.89 -9.84
C PRO A 126 -5.42 0.44 -9.95
N HIS A 127 -5.76 -0.19 -8.83
CA HIS A 127 -6.34 -1.55 -8.88
C HIS A 127 -7.86 -1.45 -9.06
N ASP A 128 -8.35 -1.77 -10.24
CA ASP A 128 -9.76 -1.54 -10.62
C ASP A 128 -10.76 -2.26 -9.70
N ARG A 129 -10.51 -3.52 -9.37
CA ARG A 129 -11.38 -4.26 -8.43
C ARG A 129 -11.52 -3.54 -7.08
N GLN A 130 -10.44 -2.97 -6.55
CA GLN A 130 -10.49 -2.27 -5.27
C GLN A 130 -11.19 -0.92 -5.39
N ARG A 131 -11.07 -0.24 -6.53
CA ARG A 131 -11.87 0.97 -6.81
C ARG A 131 -13.36 0.65 -6.92
N THR A 132 -13.71 -0.47 -7.55
CA THR A 132 -15.10 -0.98 -7.60
C THR A 132 -15.59 -1.34 -6.20
N ASN A 133 -14.80 -2.04 -5.40
CA ASN A 133 -15.13 -2.36 -4.00
C ASN A 133 -15.35 -1.09 -3.16
N ALA A 134 -14.50 -0.07 -3.32
CA ALA A 134 -14.67 1.22 -2.67
C ALA A 134 -15.97 1.91 -3.07
N ARG A 135 -16.31 1.88 -4.37
CA ARG A 135 -17.59 2.40 -4.88
C ARG A 135 -18.78 1.69 -4.24
N VAL A 136 -18.76 0.36 -4.15
CA VAL A 136 -19.83 -0.42 -3.51
C VAL A 136 -20.00 -0.03 -2.04
N VAL A 137 -18.91 0.18 -1.28
CA VAL A 137 -19.00 0.63 0.11
C VAL A 137 -19.64 2.02 0.20
N PHE A 138 -19.24 2.97 -0.66
CA PHE A 138 -19.86 4.29 -0.71
C PHE A 138 -21.36 4.24 -1.02
N LEU A 139 -21.78 3.43 -1.98
CA LEU A 139 -23.20 3.25 -2.33
C LEU A 139 -24.01 2.74 -1.12
N ARG A 140 -23.49 1.73 -0.40
CA ARG A 140 -24.13 1.20 0.82
C ARG A 140 -24.22 2.21 1.96
N GLN A 141 -23.36 3.22 1.96
CA GLN A 141 -23.34 4.32 2.94
C GLN A 141 -24.14 5.55 2.48
N GLY A 142 -24.91 5.46 1.38
CA GLY A 142 -25.67 6.58 0.82
C GLY A 142 -24.80 7.63 0.12
N GLN A 143 -23.51 7.37 -0.12
CA GLN A 143 -22.56 8.30 -0.74
C GLN A 143 -22.54 8.16 -2.29
N LEU A 144 -23.70 8.31 -2.92
CA LEU A 144 -23.92 8.07 -4.37
C LEU A 144 -22.99 8.85 -5.29
N PHE A 145 -22.62 10.08 -4.93
CA PHE A 145 -21.80 10.95 -5.78
C PHE A 145 -20.31 10.93 -5.43
N ARG A 146 -19.90 10.15 -4.42
CA ARG A 146 -18.49 10.10 -4.03
C ARG A 146 -17.69 9.25 -5.01
N LYS A 147 -16.69 9.87 -5.65
CA LYS A 147 -15.74 9.17 -6.52
C LYS A 147 -14.80 8.30 -5.68
N PRO A 148 -14.57 7.02 -6.04
CA PRO A 148 -13.58 6.19 -5.37
C PRO A 148 -12.18 6.80 -5.55
N PRO A 149 -11.35 6.83 -4.49
CA PRO A 149 -9.97 7.28 -4.61
C PRO A 149 -9.17 6.38 -5.55
N GLU A 150 -8.05 6.89 -6.07
CA GLU A 150 -7.17 6.14 -6.97
C GLU A 150 -6.55 4.93 -6.27
N VAL A 151 -6.07 5.13 -5.04
CA VAL A 151 -5.59 4.08 -4.14
C VAL A 151 -6.49 4.02 -2.91
N PRO A 152 -7.56 3.21 -2.93
CA PRO A 152 -8.42 3.02 -1.78
C PRO A 152 -7.72 2.25 -0.67
N VAL A 153 -8.03 2.63 0.56
CA VAL A 153 -7.62 1.94 1.78
C VAL A 153 -8.87 1.66 2.60
N PHE A 154 -9.02 0.41 3.02
CA PHE A 154 -10.16 -0.11 3.76
C PHE A 154 -9.77 -0.37 5.21
N TYR A 155 -10.68 -0.09 6.13
CA TYR A 155 -10.59 -0.52 7.53
C TYR A 155 -11.99 -0.76 8.09
N ALA A 156 -12.08 -1.51 9.19
CA ALA A 156 -13.34 -1.78 9.86
C ALA A 156 -13.40 -1.06 11.20
N GLU A 157 -14.55 -0.48 11.53
CA GLU A 157 -14.77 0.07 12.87
C GLU A 157 -14.68 -1.04 13.92
N GLY A 158 -13.96 -0.77 15.02
CA GLY A 158 -13.72 -1.74 16.10
C GLY A 158 -12.66 -2.80 15.83
N LEU A 159 -12.06 -2.82 14.63
CA LEU A 159 -10.96 -3.74 14.32
C LEU A 159 -9.63 -3.15 14.81
N VAL A 160 -8.99 -3.85 15.74
CA VAL A 160 -7.70 -3.49 16.32
C VAL A 160 -6.75 -4.69 16.26
N ALA A 161 -5.49 -4.43 15.93
CA ALA A 161 -4.42 -5.41 15.97
C ALA A 161 -3.43 -5.07 17.09
N GLU A 162 -3.11 -6.03 17.94
CA GLU A 162 -2.05 -5.87 18.92
C GLU A 162 -0.67 -6.00 18.27
N LYS A 163 0.23 -5.08 18.60
CA LYS A 163 1.64 -5.13 18.24
C LYS A 163 2.49 -4.89 19.48
N ARG A 164 3.79 -5.18 19.39
CA ARG A 164 4.76 -4.91 20.46
C ARG A 164 4.72 -3.45 20.96
N CYS A 165 4.37 -2.51 20.09
CA CYS A 165 4.27 -1.09 20.44
C CYS A 165 2.86 -0.65 20.87
N GLY A 166 1.92 -1.59 21.01
CA GLY A 166 0.52 -1.37 21.40
C GLY A 166 -0.48 -1.68 20.30
N ALA A 167 -1.75 -1.39 20.59
CA ALA A 167 -2.87 -1.50 19.66
C ALA A 167 -2.72 -0.56 18.46
N VAL A 168 -3.01 -1.07 17.26
CA VAL A 168 -3.06 -0.30 16.00
C VAL A 168 -4.30 -0.66 15.19
N VAL A 169 -4.81 0.28 14.40
CA VAL A 169 -5.89 0.00 13.42
C VAL A 169 -5.26 -0.57 12.14
N PRO A 170 -5.61 -1.80 11.73
CA PRO A 170 -5.10 -2.38 10.50
C PRO A 170 -5.79 -1.76 9.27
N LEU A 171 -4.96 -1.35 8.30
CA LEU A 171 -5.36 -0.74 7.04
C LEU A 171 -5.11 -1.72 5.89
N PHE A 172 -6.10 -1.93 5.05
CA PHE A 172 -6.05 -2.92 3.97
C PHE A 172 -6.12 -2.24 2.60
N PHE A 173 -5.26 -2.63 1.66
CA PHE A 173 -5.41 -2.23 0.26
C PHE A 173 -6.46 -3.06 -0.48
N ALA A 174 -6.75 -4.28 0.00
CA ALA A 174 -7.78 -5.15 -0.54
C ALA A 174 -8.94 -5.31 0.44
N LYS A 175 -10.17 -5.03 -0.02
CA LYS A 175 -11.37 -5.24 0.80
C LYS A 175 -11.54 -6.71 1.18
N GLU A 176 -11.23 -7.63 0.27
CA GLU A 176 -11.36 -9.06 0.50
C GLU A 176 -10.46 -9.56 1.63
N GLU A 177 -9.28 -8.96 1.82
CA GLU A 177 -8.40 -9.30 2.94
C GLU A 177 -8.96 -8.84 4.28
N LEU A 178 -9.56 -7.64 4.32
CA LEU A 178 -10.30 -7.17 5.49
C LEU A 178 -11.44 -8.14 5.82
N ASP A 179 -12.26 -8.48 4.83
CA ASP A 179 -13.40 -9.39 5.03
C ASP A 179 -12.93 -10.74 5.57
N ARG A 180 -11.86 -11.33 5.01
CA ARG A 180 -11.27 -12.59 5.50
C ARG A 180 -10.75 -12.49 6.94
N VAL A 181 -10.05 -11.41 7.28
CA VAL A 181 -9.56 -11.18 8.64
C VAL A 181 -10.74 -11.08 9.61
N TRP A 182 -11.76 -10.31 9.27
CA TRP A 182 -12.97 -10.17 10.08
C TRP A 182 -13.68 -11.50 10.28
N SER A 183 -13.94 -12.27 9.21
CA SER A 183 -14.60 -13.57 9.31
C SER A 183 -13.83 -14.55 10.21
N ARG A 184 -12.50 -14.58 10.13
CA ARG A 184 -11.67 -15.41 11.03
C ARG A 184 -11.80 -15.00 12.49
N MET A 185 -11.90 -13.70 12.78
CA MET A 185 -12.10 -13.21 14.14
C MET A 185 -13.51 -13.49 14.65
N ALA A 186 -14.53 -13.25 13.83
CA ALA A 186 -15.92 -13.52 14.18
C ALA A 186 -16.13 -14.99 14.55
N LEU A 187 -15.57 -15.92 13.78
CA LEU A 187 -15.58 -17.36 14.08
C LEU A 187 -14.93 -17.70 15.43
N ARG A 188 -13.80 -17.07 15.74
CA ARG A 188 -13.08 -17.28 17.03
C ARG A 188 -13.78 -16.63 18.22
N SER A 189 -14.58 -15.60 17.99
CA SER A 189 -15.27 -14.85 19.03
C SER A 189 -16.52 -15.55 19.59
N GLY A 190 -16.91 -16.71 19.03
CA GLY A 190 -18.08 -17.46 19.51
C GLY A 190 -19.41 -16.68 19.41
N GLY A 191 -19.51 -15.70 18.50
CA GLY A 191 -20.70 -14.87 18.32
C GLY A 191 -20.66 -13.50 19.01
N ALA A 192 -19.58 -13.15 19.72
CA ALA A 192 -19.43 -11.83 20.35
C ALA A 192 -19.23 -10.69 19.34
N MET A 193 -18.76 -10.99 18.12
CA MET A 193 -18.60 -10.02 17.03
C MET A 193 -19.75 -10.09 16.02
N PRO A 194 -20.14 -8.96 15.41
CA PRO A 194 -21.16 -8.99 14.38
C PRO A 194 -20.68 -9.75 13.13
N PRO A 195 -21.60 -10.38 12.37
CA PRO A 195 -21.26 -11.25 11.26
C PRO A 195 -20.57 -10.52 10.10
N ALA A 196 -20.78 -9.21 9.98
CA ALA A 196 -20.17 -8.37 8.95
C ALA A 196 -19.52 -7.12 9.56
N PRO A 197 -18.34 -6.69 9.06
CA PRO A 197 -17.69 -5.48 9.51
C PRO A 197 -18.42 -4.22 9.01
N LYS A 198 -18.43 -3.18 9.84
CA LYS A 198 -18.72 -1.82 9.37
C LYS A 198 -17.47 -1.24 8.70
N VAL A 199 -17.36 -1.49 7.40
CA VAL A 199 -16.20 -1.07 6.58
C VAL A 199 -16.25 0.42 6.26
N THR A 200 -15.12 1.11 6.42
CA THR A 200 -14.88 2.47 5.96
C THR A 200 -13.81 2.49 4.87
N VAL A 201 -13.94 3.43 3.93
CA VAL A 201 -12.98 3.67 2.85
C VAL A 201 -12.38 5.06 2.99
N THR A 202 -11.06 5.13 2.89
CA THR A 202 -10.26 6.36 2.77
C THR A 202 -9.27 6.21 1.62
N SER A 203 -8.40 7.20 1.39
CA SER A 203 -7.33 7.12 0.41
C SER A 203 -5.96 6.99 1.10
N LEU A 204 -5.00 6.40 0.40
CA LEU A 204 -3.61 6.38 0.88
C LEU A 204 -3.10 7.79 1.22
N GLY A 205 -3.43 8.79 0.40
CA GLY A 205 -3.04 10.19 0.64
C GLY A 205 -3.63 10.76 1.93
N GLU A 206 -4.92 10.52 2.19
CA GLU A 206 -5.59 10.94 3.43
C GLU A 206 -4.99 10.28 4.67
N VAL A 207 -4.67 8.98 4.59
CA VAL A 207 -4.00 8.25 5.69
C VAL A 207 -2.66 8.90 6.01
N LEU A 208 -1.84 9.14 5.00
CA LEU A 208 -0.51 9.74 5.20
C LEU A 208 -0.60 11.15 5.78
N GLN A 209 -1.51 11.98 5.28
CA GLN A 209 -1.75 13.31 5.84
C GLN A 209 -2.25 13.24 7.29
N THR A 210 -3.05 12.23 7.63
CA THR A 210 -3.59 12.06 8.98
C THR A 210 -2.50 11.65 9.96
N VAL A 211 -1.69 10.65 9.61
CA VAL A 211 -0.56 10.18 10.45
C VAL A 211 0.51 11.26 10.62
N ASP A 212 0.74 12.06 9.58
CA ASP A 212 1.70 13.17 9.62
C ASP A 212 1.22 14.31 10.53
N LYS A 213 -0.08 14.65 10.49
CA LYS A 213 -0.67 15.71 11.32
C LYS A 213 -0.95 15.29 12.76
N ASP A 214 -1.24 14.01 12.99
CA ASP A 214 -1.59 13.49 14.30
C ASP A 214 -0.79 12.21 14.61
N PRO A 215 0.37 12.34 15.28
CA PRO A 215 1.21 11.22 15.68
C PRO A 215 0.57 10.26 16.70
N SER A 216 -0.60 10.61 17.27
CA SER A 216 -1.36 9.72 18.16
C SER A 216 -2.13 8.65 17.39
N VAL A 217 -2.40 8.88 16.10
CA VAL A 217 -3.08 7.93 15.23
C VAL A 217 -2.16 6.73 14.96
N ARG A 218 -2.53 5.58 15.54
CA ARG A 218 -1.79 4.34 15.44
C ARG A 218 -2.43 3.42 14.41
N VAL A 219 -1.80 3.34 13.24
CA VAL A 219 -2.25 2.51 12.12
C VAL A 219 -1.12 1.63 11.61
N ASP A 220 -1.46 0.53 10.95
CA ASP A 220 -0.48 -0.24 10.19
C ASP A 220 -1.08 -0.84 8.93
N PHE A 221 -0.29 -0.93 7.85
CA PHE A 221 -0.76 -1.56 6.62
C PHE A 221 -0.66 -3.08 6.72
N TYR A 222 -1.76 -3.74 6.39
CA TYR A 222 -1.83 -5.18 6.17
C TYR A 222 -1.40 -5.48 4.73
N VAL A 223 -0.35 -6.29 4.59
CA VAL A 223 0.14 -6.74 3.29
C VAL A 223 -0.43 -8.13 3.02
N ASN A 224 -0.96 -8.35 1.81
CA ASN A 224 -1.54 -9.62 1.40
C ASN A 224 -0.52 -10.78 1.53
N ASP A 225 -1.00 -11.90 2.06
CA ASP A 225 -0.16 -13.07 2.41
C ASP A 225 0.57 -13.64 1.17
N ASN A 226 -0.12 -13.77 0.03
CA ASN A 226 0.50 -14.25 -1.22
C ASN A 226 1.66 -13.37 -1.67
N THR A 227 1.55 -12.06 -1.44
CA THR A 227 2.63 -11.11 -1.75
C THR A 227 3.82 -11.32 -0.84
N LEU A 228 3.59 -11.55 0.46
CA LEU A 228 4.66 -11.86 1.41
C LEU A 228 5.35 -13.19 1.09
N ASP A 229 4.60 -14.21 0.70
CA ASP A 229 5.15 -15.51 0.36
C ASP A 229 5.98 -15.47 -0.93
N TRP A 230 5.52 -14.74 -1.94
CA TRP A 230 6.33 -14.46 -3.13
C TRP A 230 7.63 -13.74 -2.75
N ILE A 231 7.57 -12.71 -1.90
CA ILE A 231 8.78 -11.99 -1.46
C ILE A 231 9.75 -12.90 -0.70
N LYS A 232 9.25 -13.84 0.11
CA LYS A 232 10.09 -14.82 0.81
C LYS A 232 10.75 -15.78 -0.18
N ALA A 233 10.01 -16.28 -1.17
CA ALA A 233 10.51 -17.18 -2.21
C ALA A 233 11.60 -16.55 -3.09
N GLN A 234 11.56 -15.23 -3.27
CA GLN A 234 12.58 -14.48 -4.02
C GLN A 234 13.86 -14.21 -3.24
N ARG A 235 13.90 -14.52 -1.93
CA ARG A 235 15.16 -14.43 -1.17
C ARG A 235 16.01 -15.63 -1.54
N PRO A 236 17.27 -15.43 -2.01
CA PRO A 236 18.16 -16.55 -2.25
C PRO A 236 18.29 -17.35 -0.94
N ALA A 237 18.05 -18.65 -1.00
CA ALA A 237 18.23 -19.55 0.12
C ALA A 237 19.68 -19.42 0.60
N GLY A 238 19.87 -18.85 1.80
CA GLY A 238 21.15 -18.85 2.52
C GLY A 238 22.40 -18.43 1.73
N LYS A 239 22.63 -17.13 1.55
CA LYS A 239 23.99 -16.62 1.79
C LYS A 239 24.03 -16.13 3.23
N ALA A 240 24.41 -17.03 4.14
CA ALA A 240 24.91 -16.66 5.44
C ALA A 240 25.92 -15.52 5.22
N ARG A 241 25.63 -14.34 5.76
CA ARG A 241 26.62 -13.26 5.79
C ARG A 241 27.76 -13.78 6.66
N ILE A 242 28.82 -14.27 6.04
CA ILE A 242 30.12 -14.42 6.71
C ILE A 242 30.51 -13.00 7.12
N PHE A 243 30.26 -12.68 8.38
CA PHE A 243 30.82 -11.54 9.05
C PHE A 243 32.34 -11.74 9.02
N ARG A 244 33.03 -11.08 8.09
CA ARG A 244 34.48 -10.93 8.16
C ARG A 244 34.76 -9.65 8.93
N PRO A 245 35.19 -9.71 10.21
CA PRO A 245 35.65 -8.51 10.89
C PRO A 245 36.87 -7.97 10.14
N ARG A 246 36.85 -6.69 9.78
CA ARG A 246 38.06 -5.97 9.39
C ARG A 246 38.85 -5.73 10.67
N ARG A 247 40.09 -6.21 10.72
CA ARG A 247 41.08 -5.76 11.71
C ARG A 247 41.42 -4.31 11.41
N PHE A 248 41.43 -3.49 12.45
CA PHE A 248 42.13 -2.20 12.46
C PHE A 248 43.64 -2.46 12.51
#